data_AF-A0A948VTT0-F1
#
_entry.id   AF-A0A948VTT0-F1
#
_cell.length_a   1.000
_cell.length_b   1.000
_cell.length_c   1.000
_cell.angle_alpha   90.00
_cell.angle_beta   90.00
_cell.angle_gamma   90.00
#
_symmetry.space_group_name_H-M   'P 1'
#
loop_
_entity.id
_entity.type
_entity.pdbx_description
1 polymer ?
#
loop_
_entity_poly.entity_id
_entity_poly.type
_entity_poly.pdbx_seq_one_letter_code
_entity_poly.pdbx_strand_id
1 'polypeptide(L)'
;MQQALDIINVRYLGNITLVDLEQTGKGIQFSLGVKDSNGPGVLLDSRRRRTTSACWHAVEGFIEELLAVAEEAEVYSDLTGKWITKAGGNRQDKNIGTEDRPLLLSRACDCNSRAQKAIERLILGPVIFRTKKKAK
;
A
#
# COMPACT_ATOMS: atom_id res chain seq x y z
N MET A 1 0.62 4.66 12.67
CA MET A 1 0.13 5.11 11.35
C MET A 1 1.14 6.00 10.63
N GLN A 2 1.48 7.19 11.14
CA GLN A 2 2.43 8.09 10.45
C GLN A 2 3.78 7.43 10.14
N GLN A 3 4.35 6.70 11.11
CA GLN A 3 5.59 5.95 10.90
C GLN A 3 5.50 4.93 9.76
N ALA A 4 4.40 4.18 9.66
CA ALA A 4 4.18 3.24 8.56
C ALA A 4 4.05 3.96 7.21
N LEU A 5 3.36 5.11 7.19
CA LEU A 5 3.26 5.96 6.02
C LEU A 5 4.62 6.48 5.56
N ASP A 6 5.48 6.89 6.50
CA ASP A 6 6.83 7.37 6.20
C ASP A 6 7.70 6.26 5.61
N ILE A 7 7.62 5.04 6.16
CA ILE A 7 8.38 3.87 5.66
C ILE A 7 7.96 3.54 4.22
N ILE A 8 6.66 3.41 3.93
CA ILE A 8 6.23 3.08 2.57
C ILE A 8 6.55 4.20 1.58
N ASN A 9 6.53 5.46 2.02
CA ASN A 9 6.80 6.60 1.18
C ASN A 9 8.24 6.66 0.69
N VAL A 10 9.16 5.91 1.31
CA VAL A 10 10.49 5.68 0.73
C VAL A 10 10.38 5.01 -0.65
N ARG A 11 9.49 4.02 -0.82
CA ARG A 11 9.27 3.34 -2.11
C ARG A 11 8.48 4.19 -3.12
N TYR A 12 7.58 5.02 -2.62
CA TYR A 12 6.66 5.82 -3.42
C TYR A 12 7.03 7.31 -3.47
N LEU A 13 8.28 7.67 -3.20
CA LEU A 13 8.79 9.04 -3.32
C LEU A 13 7.95 10.10 -2.58
N GLY A 14 7.42 9.76 -1.41
CA GLY A 14 6.57 10.66 -0.63
C GLY A 14 5.16 10.89 -1.21
N ASN A 15 4.77 10.13 -2.24
CA ASN A 15 3.54 10.36 -2.98
C ASN A 15 2.28 9.79 -2.29
N ILE A 16 2.41 8.79 -1.42
CA ILE A 16 1.26 8.22 -0.70
C ILE A 16 0.84 9.12 0.45
N THR A 17 -0.46 9.31 0.63
CA THR A 17 -1.04 10.08 1.72
C THR A 17 -2.22 9.34 2.33
N LEU A 18 -2.47 9.59 3.62
CA LEU A 18 -3.75 9.28 4.24
C LEU A 18 -4.79 10.31 3.78
N VAL A 19 -5.96 9.83 3.42
CA VAL A 19 -7.17 10.63 3.11
C VAL A 19 -8.32 10.09 3.96
N ASP A 20 -9.31 10.93 4.23
CA ASP A 20 -10.50 10.58 5.01
C ASP A 20 -10.17 9.91 6.36
N LEU A 21 -9.18 10.46 7.06
CA LEU A 21 -8.74 9.97 8.36
C LEU A 21 -9.75 10.42 9.43
N GLU A 22 -10.62 9.51 9.85
CA GLU A 22 -11.70 9.79 10.78
C GLU A 22 -11.66 8.82 11.97
N GLN A 23 -11.90 9.34 13.16
CA GLN A 23 -12.07 8.50 14.35
C GLN A 23 -13.52 8.00 14.42
N THR A 24 -13.69 6.68 14.37
CA THR A 24 -15.01 6.03 14.38
C THR A 24 -15.17 5.19 15.65
N GLY A 25 -15.73 5.80 16.69
CA GLY A 25 -15.89 5.16 18.00
C GLY A 25 -14.54 4.77 18.60
N LYS A 26 -14.26 3.45 18.66
CA LYS A 26 -12.98 2.90 19.15
C LYS A 26 -11.94 2.69 18.06
N GLY A 27 -12.32 2.86 16.80
CA GLY A 27 -11.46 2.62 15.63
C GLY A 27 -11.06 3.91 14.92
N ILE A 28 -10.25 3.73 13.88
CA ILE A 28 -9.87 4.78 12.95
C ILE A 28 -10.18 4.27 11.56
N GLN A 29 -10.99 5.02 10.83
CA GLN A 29 -11.25 4.82 9.42
C GLN A 29 -10.28 5.70 8.62
N PHE A 30 -9.72 5.14 7.56
CA PHE A 30 -8.83 5.88 6.66
C PHE A 30 -8.90 5.29 5.26
N SER A 31 -8.57 6.13 4.29
CA SER A 31 -8.31 5.75 2.92
C SER A 31 -6.86 6.15 2.56
N LEU A 32 -6.30 5.53 1.52
CA LEU A 32 -5.00 5.93 0.98
C LEU A 32 -5.17 6.59 -0.40
N GLY A 33 -4.52 7.73 -0.56
CA GLY A 33 -4.50 8.52 -1.77
C GLY A 33 -3.08 8.77 -2.25
N VAL A 34 -2.98 9.46 -3.38
CA VAL A 34 -1.72 10.00 -3.91
C VAL A 34 -1.76 11.52 -3.95
N LYS A 35 -0.61 12.17 -3.70
CA LYS A 35 -0.45 13.63 -3.80
C LYS A 35 -0.37 14.09 -5.26
N ASP A 36 0.26 13.28 -6.11
CA ASP A 36 0.38 13.47 -7.55
C ASP A 36 -0.11 12.21 -8.28
N SER A 37 -1.13 12.36 -9.12
CA SER A 37 -1.68 11.28 -9.94
C SER A 37 -0.73 10.83 -11.05
N ASN A 38 0.27 11.65 -11.39
CA ASN A 38 1.37 11.28 -12.29
C ASN A 38 2.51 10.54 -11.56
N GLY A 39 2.54 10.60 -10.24
CA GLY A 39 3.55 9.97 -9.40
C GLY A 39 3.38 8.46 -9.21
N PRO A 40 4.34 7.81 -8.54
CA PRO A 40 4.31 6.38 -8.25
C PRO A 40 3.21 6.02 -7.24
N GLY A 41 2.69 4.80 -7.33
CA GLY A 41 1.69 4.29 -6.39
C GLY A 41 0.24 4.70 -6.71
N VAL A 42 -0.01 5.28 -7.87
CA VAL A 42 -1.35 5.63 -8.34
C VAL A 42 -2.15 4.40 -8.79
N LEU A 43 -3.45 4.39 -8.45
CA LEU A 43 -4.41 3.43 -8.98
C LEU A 43 -4.87 3.84 -10.38
N LEU A 44 -5.03 2.85 -11.25
CA LEU A 44 -5.64 3.00 -12.56
C LEU A 44 -7.09 2.52 -12.52
N ASP A 45 -8.01 3.25 -13.14
CA ASP A 45 -9.39 2.79 -13.30
C ASP A 45 -9.50 1.65 -14.34
N SER A 46 -10.70 1.11 -14.52
CA SER A 46 -10.97 0.05 -15.51
C SER A 46 -10.65 0.43 -16.96
N ARG A 47 -10.48 1.72 -17.25
CA ARG A 47 -10.07 2.27 -18.55
C ARG A 47 -8.58 2.65 -18.58
N ARG A 48 -7.81 2.27 -17.56
CA ARG A 48 -6.39 2.59 -17.35
C ARG A 48 -6.10 4.09 -17.18
N ARG A 49 -7.07 4.88 -16.71
CA ARG A 49 -6.85 6.29 -16.36
C ARG A 49 -6.36 6.39 -14.93
N ARG A 50 -5.41 7.30 -14.68
CA ARG A 50 -4.86 7.59 -13.36
C ARG A 50 -5.92 8.26 -12.48
N THR A 51 -6.01 7.83 -11.22
CA THR A 51 -6.91 8.41 -10.22
C THR A 51 -6.12 9.14 -9.13
N THR A 52 -6.79 9.61 -8.08
CA THR A 52 -6.16 10.15 -6.86
C THR A 52 -6.04 9.10 -5.75
N SER A 53 -6.46 7.86 -6.00
CA SER A 53 -6.39 6.77 -5.03
C SER A 53 -5.04 6.06 -5.11
N ALA A 54 -4.56 5.57 -3.97
CA ALA A 54 -3.39 4.70 -3.93
C ALA A 54 -3.71 3.34 -4.55
N CYS A 55 -2.73 2.75 -5.23
CA CYS A 55 -2.85 1.42 -5.82
C CYS A 55 -2.87 0.32 -4.77
N TRP A 56 -3.32 -0.87 -5.19
CA TRP A 56 -3.36 -2.05 -4.34
C TRP A 56 -2.01 -2.38 -3.68
N HIS A 57 -0.89 -2.30 -4.41
CA HIS A 57 0.43 -2.57 -3.84
C HIS A 57 0.88 -1.54 -2.80
N ALA A 58 0.44 -0.28 -2.91
CA ALA A 58 0.72 0.74 -1.90
C ALA A 58 -0.11 0.50 -0.63
N VAL A 59 -1.37 0.08 -0.81
CA VAL A 59 -2.24 -0.33 0.29
C VAL A 59 -1.69 -1.55 1.02
N GLU A 60 -1.30 -2.60 0.29
CA GLU A 60 -0.69 -3.79 0.88
C GLU A 60 0.58 -3.45 1.65
N GLY A 61 1.50 -2.70 1.03
CA GLY A 61 2.72 -2.27 1.69
C GLY A 61 2.45 -1.42 2.94
N PHE A 62 1.45 -0.54 2.91
CA PHE A 62 1.07 0.25 4.09
C PHE A 62 0.60 -0.64 5.24
N ILE A 63 -0.27 -1.60 4.95
CA ILE A 63 -0.81 -2.52 5.96
C ILE A 63 0.30 -3.38 6.54
N GLU A 64 1.26 -3.83 5.73
CA GLU A 64 2.43 -4.57 6.19
C GLU A 64 3.27 -3.74 7.18
N GLU A 65 3.62 -2.52 6.82
CA GLU A 65 4.40 -1.64 7.70
C GLU A 65 3.60 -1.23 8.95
N LEU A 66 2.28 -1.06 8.82
CA LEU A 66 1.41 -0.75 9.95
C LEU A 66 1.39 -1.89 10.97
N LEU A 67 1.23 -3.12 10.51
CA LEU A 67 1.24 -4.33 11.35
C LEU A 67 2.64 -4.68 11.86
N ALA A 68 3.70 -4.19 11.21
CA ALA A 68 5.06 -4.32 11.72
C ALA A 68 5.34 -3.33 12.87
N VAL A 69 4.75 -2.13 12.83
CA VAL A 69 4.88 -1.11 13.87
C VAL A 69 3.92 -1.34 15.04
N ALA A 70 2.70 -1.80 14.77
CA ALA A 70 1.66 -2.09 15.75
C ALA A 70 1.14 -3.51 15.53
N GLU A 71 1.80 -4.49 16.14
CA GLU A 71 1.55 -5.91 15.90
C GLU A 71 0.16 -6.38 16.34
N GLU A 72 -0.41 -5.69 17.32
CA GLU A 72 -1.74 -5.90 17.88
C GLU A 72 -2.87 -5.24 17.07
N ALA A 73 -2.53 -4.45 16.05
CA ALA A 73 -3.55 -3.81 15.22
C ALA A 73 -4.29 -4.83 14.35
N GLU A 74 -5.59 -4.62 14.19
CA GLU A 74 -6.44 -5.37 13.27
C GLU A 74 -7.00 -4.39 12.24
N VAL A 75 -6.81 -4.71 10.95
CA VAL A 75 -7.25 -3.84 9.86
C VAL A 75 -8.42 -4.51 9.14
N TYR A 76 -9.59 -3.88 9.16
CA TYR A 76 -10.70 -4.29 8.32
C TYR A 76 -10.60 -3.63 6.94
N SER A 77 -10.72 -4.41 5.87
CA SER A 77 -10.75 -3.88 4.50
C SER A 77 -12.16 -3.98 3.94
N ASP A 78 -12.80 -2.84 3.70
CA ASP A 78 -14.12 -2.75 3.03
C ASP A 78 -14.08 -3.34 1.62
N LEU A 79 -12.93 -3.27 0.95
CA LEU A 79 -12.76 -3.78 -0.41
C LEU A 79 -12.90 -5.30 -0.47
N THR A 80 -12.34 -6.01 0.51
CA THR A 80 -12.34 -7.48 0.58
C THR A 80 -13.36 -8.04 1.57
N GLY A 81 -13.95 -7.20 2.42
CA GLY A 81 -14.88 -7.59 3.49
C GLY A 81 -14.22 -8.48 4.56
N LYS A 82 -12.92 -8.31 4.81
CA LYS A 82 -12.12 -9.23 5.64
C LYS A 82 -11.18 -8.47 6.56
N TRP A 83 -10.90 -9.10 7.70
CA TRP A 83 -9.87 -8.67 8.65
C TRP A 83 -8.48 -9.12 8.22
N ILE A 84 -7.51 -8.24 8.42
CA ILE A 84 -6.09 -8.44 8.12
C ILE A 84 -5.32 -8.22 9.42
N THR A 85 -4.51 -9.22 9.79
CA THR A 85 -3.71 -9.22 11.01
C THR A 85 -2.26 -9.58 10.68
N LYS A 86 -1.35 -9.50 11.65
CA LYS A 86 0.05 -9.96 11.48
C LYS A 86 0.17 -11.43 11.12
N ALA A 87 -0.75 -12.28 11.60
CA ALA A 87 -0.81 -13.71 11.26
C ALA A 87 -1.25 -13.97 9.80
N GLY A 88 -1.66 -12.91 9.10
CA GLY A 88 -2.16 -12.94 7.75
C GLY A 88 -3.62 -12.47 7.67
N GLY A 89 -4.11 -12.50 6.44
CA GLY A 89 -5.46 -12.11 6.04
C GLY A 89 -5.57 -12.43 4.56
N ASN A 90 -6.78 -12.71 4.08
CA ASN A 90 -6.95 -13.17 2.71
C ASN A 90 -6.77 -11.98 1.73
N ARG A 91 -5.53 -11.77 1.27
CA ARG A 91 -5.12 -10.73 0.30
C ARG A 91 -5.54 -11.12 -1.12
N GLN A 92 -6.84 -11.33 -1.29
CA GLN A 92 -7.38 -11.74 -2.58
C GLN A 92 -7.53 -10.54 -3.49
N ASP A 93 -6.92 -10.66 -4.65
CA ASP A 93 -7.05 -9.70 -5.72
C ASP A 93 -8.52 -9.62 -6.17
N LYS A 94 -9.01 -8.40 -6.41
CA LYS A 94 -10.42 -8.15 -6.77
C LYS A 94 -10.52 -7.69 -8.21
N ASN A 95 -11.46 -8.23 -8.97
CA ASN A 95 -11.80 -7.68 -10.28
C ASN A 95 -12.55 -6.36 -10.10
N ILE A 96 -12.00 -5.29 -10.67
CA ILE A 96 -12.58 -3.94 -10.76
C ILE A 96 -12.93 -3.54 -12.20
N GLY A 97 -12.71 -4.45 -13.16
CA GLY A 97 -13.12 -4.31 -14.55
C GLY A 97 -14.55 -4.75 -14.80
N THR A 98 -14.97 -4.69 -16.06
CA THR A 98 -16.23 -5.31 -16.51
C THR A 98 -16.04 -6.81 -16.74
N GLU A 99 -17.13 -7.56 -16.94
CA GLU A 99 -17.06 -8.97 -17.35
C GLU A 99 -16.25 -9.14 -18.65
N ASP A 100 -16.47 -8.28 -19.64
CA ASP A 100 -15.77 -8.32 -20.93
C ASP A 100 -14.31 -7.84 -20.87
N ARG A 101 -13.96 -7.03 -19.86
CA ARG A 101 -12.62 -6.43 -19.70
C ARG A 101 -12.22 -6.50 -18.22
N PRO A 102 -11.91 -7.69 -17.70
CA PRO A 102 -11.53 -7.85 -16.32
C PRO A 102 -10.21 -7.12 -16.06
N LEU A 103 -10.16 -6.37 -14.96
CA LEU A 103 -8.97 -5.71 -14.47
C LEU A 103 -8.87 -6.03 -12.99
N LEU A 104 -7.83 -6.75 -12.60
CA LEU A 104 -7.60 -7.04 -11.20
C LEU A 104 -6.94 -5.84 -10.51
N LEU A 105 -7.26 -5.60 -9.23
CA LEU A 105 -6.69 -4.53 -8.40
C LEU A 105 -5.16 -4.53 -8.41
N SER A 106 -4.53 -5.69 -8.30
CA SER A 106 -3.05 -5.81 -8.37
C SER A 106 -2.50 -5.36 -9.72
N ARG A 107 -3.28 -5.50 -10.79
CA ARG A 107 -2.91 -5.13 -12.17
C ARG A 107 -3.31 -3.71 -12.55
N ALA A 108 -4.06 -3.04 -11.67
CA ALA A 108 -4.56 -1.69 -11.89
C ALA A 108 -3.53 -0.63 -11.45
N CYS A 109 -2.25 -0.82 -11.74
CA CYS A 109 -1.21 0.16 -11.38
C CYS A 109 0.07 0.02 -12.21
N ASP A 110 0.87 1.08 -12.17
CA ASP A 110 2.17 1.13 -12.85
C ASP A 110 3.32 0.60 -11.99
N CYS A 111 3.05 0.00 -10.82
CA CYS A 111 4.10 -0.43 -9.88
C CYS A 111 5.01 -1.53 -10.46
N ASN A 112 4.49 -2.31 -11.41
CA ASN A 112 5.29 -3.31 -12.13
C ASN A 112 6.03 -2.76 -13.36
N SER A 113 5.91 -1.47 -13.65
CA SER A 113 6.62 -0.83 -14.75
C SER A 113 8.14 -0.83 -14.51
N ARG A 114 8.91 -0.83 -15.59
CA ARG A 114 10.39 -0.77 -15.52
C ARG A 114 10.89 0.44 -14.75
N ALA A 115 10.18 1.57 -14.83
CA ALA A 115 10.55 2.81 -14.16
C ALA A 115 10.51 2.67 -12.64
N GLN A 116 9.44 2.07 -12.10
CA GLN A 116 9.30 1.92 -10.65
C GLN A 116 10.27 0.87 -10.08
N LYS A 117 10.55 -0.21 -10.81
CA LYS A 117 11.59 -1.18 -10.44
C LYS A 117 13.01 -0.58 -10.43
N ALA A 118 13.30 0.35 -11.34
CA ALA A 118 14.57 1.06 -11.36
C ALA A 118 14.71 1.99 -10.15
N ILE A 119 13.63 2.69 -9.77
CA ILE A 119 13.56 3.51 -8.56
C ILE A 119 13.75 2.64 -7.31
N GLU A 120 13.05 1.51 -7.19
CA GLU A 120 13.23 0.58 -6.07
C GLU A 120 14.68 0.09 -5.94
N ARG A 121 15.34 -0.24 -7.05
CA ARG A 121 16.76 -0.65 -7.05
C ARG A 121 17.72 0.48 -6.65
N LEU A 122 17.41 1.72 -7.02
CA LEU A 122 18.22 2.89 -6.67
C LEU A 122 18.08 3.24 -5.19
N ILE A 123 16.87 3.15 -4.65
CA ILE A 123 16.57 3.46 -3.25
C ILE A 123 17.04 2.34 -2.33
N LEU A 124 16.89 1.09 -2.72
CA LEU A 124 17.31 -0.10 -1.99
C LEU A 124 18.73 -0.56 -2.38
N GLY A 125 19.65 0.37 -2.68
CA GLY A 125 21.07 0.04 -2.86
C GLY A 125 21.56 -0.95 -1.76
N PRO A 126 22.59 -1.78 -2.01
CA PRO A 126 22.85 -3.02 -1.28
C PRO A 126 22.63 -2.87 0.24
N VAL A 127 21.46 -3.31 0.70
CA VAL A 127 21.03 -3.15 2.09
C VAL A 127 21.76 -4.21 2.91
N ILE A 128 22.91 -3.84 3.48
CA ILE A 128 23.63 -4.68 4.45
C ILE A 128 22.88 -4.58 5.79
N PHE A 129 21.96 -5.50 6.05
CA PHE A 129 21.34 -5.67 7.36
C PHE A 129 22.39 -6.16 8.38
N ARG A 130 22.96 -5.24 9.17
CA ARG A 130 23.70 -5.60 10.39
C ARG A 130 22.74 -5.65 11.57
N THR A 131 22.31 -6.85 11.93
CA THR A 131 21.61 -7.06 13.22
C THR A 131 22.64 -6.91 14.34
N LYS A 132 22.43 -5.93 15.25
CA LYS A 132 23.18 -5.90 16.50
C LYS A 132 22.67 -7.04 17.38
N LYS A 133 23.47 -8.11 17.52
CA LYS A 133 23.30 -9.10 18.58
C LYS A 133 23.27 -8.36 19.92
N LYS A 134 22.17 -8.45 20.66
CA LYS A 134 22.17 -8.15 22.09
C LYS A 134 23.12 -9.14 22.75
N ALA A 135 24.24 -8.64 23.28
CA ALA A 135 25.05 -9.41 24.22
C ALA A 135 24.24 -9.54 25.52
N LYS A 136 24.18 -10.77 26.03
CA LYS A 136 23.59 -11.11 27.32
C LYS A 136 24.31 -10.41 28.47
#